data_AF-A0A372K8D8-F1
#
_entry.id   AF-A0A372K8D8-F1
#
_cell.length_a   1.000
_cell.length_b   1.000
_cell.length_c   1.000
_cell.angle_alpha   90.00
_cell.angle_beta   90.00
_cell.angle_gamma   90.00
#
_symmetry.space_group_name_H-M   'P 1'
#
loop_
_entity.id
_entity.type
_entity.pdbx_description
1 polymer ?
#
loop_
_entity_poly.entity_id
_entity_poly.type
_entity_poly.pdbx_seq_one_letter_code
_entity_poly.pdbx_strand_id
1 'polypeptide(L)'
;MNTAATTAPARASTCGVSMQRLRRSALAVLLLTGVVASAGMLASSTAWAQSDAVKELAAPPPIQLPLKPSAEFAKFPRLVGMLGKRQIVLRLGPKSDDPSGVHGEYQFTDTGEVILIAGDRDGDTLEVEESNDGTHITGNWVGKFAADGSVAGDRMNVDDSDPQAFDLRPLAAGQPVPPPTAAQPPAPADAAPDAQTQAQPAGAAPAPTAATPATKSAPSAAHAVNGVNNLTTGE
;
A
#
# COMPACT_ATOMS: atom_id res chain seq x y z
N MET A 1 59.59 8.05 -10.57
CA MET A 1 60.16 6.93 -9.78
C MET A 1 59.17 6.57 -8.68
N ASN A 2 58.71 5.31 -8.72
CA ASN A 2 58.04 4.46 -7.72
C ASN A 2 56.64 4.84 -7.15
N THR A 3 55.61 4.35 -7.84
CA THR A 3 54.66 3.27 -7.44
C THR A 3 54.44 2.94 -5.95
N ALA A 4 53.18 2.98 -5.48
CA ALA A 4 52.38 1.79 -5.10
C ALA A 4 50.98 2.17 -4.55
N ALA A 5 49.97 1.42 -4.99
CA ALA A 5 48.56 1.50 -4.66
C ALA A 5 48.18 0.56 -3.50
N THR A 6 47.02 0.75 -2.86
CA THR A 6 46.27 -0.32 -2.18
C THR A 6 44.76 -0.06 -2.23
N THR A 7 44.06 -1.14 -2.55
CA THR A 7 42.69 -1.28 -3.04
C THR A 7 41.71 -1.67 -1.91
N ALA A 8 40.46 -1.23 -2.03
CA ALA A 8 39.31 -1.65 -1.22
C ALA A 8 38.60 -2.89 -1.80
N PRO A 9 37.93 -3.74 -0.99
CA PRO A 9 37.01 -4.74 -1.53
C PRO A 9 35.53 -4.29 -1.49
N ALA A 10 34.85 -4.61 -2.59
CA ALA A 10 33.43 -4.41 -2.86
C ALA A 10 32.53 -5.39 -2.09
N ARG A 11 31.32 -4.94 -1.74
CA ARG A 11 30.22 -5.79 -1.27
C ARG A 11 29.42 -6.31 -2.47
N ALA A 12 29.25 -7.63 -2.52
CA ALA A 12 28.47 -8.33 -3.53
C ALA A 12 26.96 -8.22 -3.25
N SER A 13 26.21 -7.90 -4.30
CA SER A 13 24.76 -8.10 -4.40
C SER A 13 24.47 -9.54 -4.82
N THR A 14 23.52 -10.19 -4.14
CA THR A 14 22.95 -11.47 -4.59
C THR A 14 21.50 -11.27 -4.97
N CYS A 15 21.19 -11.72 -6.17
CA CYS A 15 19.88 -11.76 -6.81
C CYS A 15 19.22 -13.13 -6.55
N GLY A 16 17.89 -13.15 -6.49
CA GLY A 16 17.07 -14.34 -6.71
C GLY A 16 16.47 -14.95 -5.44
N VAL A 17 15.14 -15.06 -5.37
CA VAL A 17 14.39 -16.19 -5.95
C VAL A 17 12.91 -16.00 -5.63
N SER A 18 12.11 -16.04 -6.70
CA SER A 18 10.66 -16.23 -6.70
C SER A 18 10.27 -17.54 -6.00
N MET A 19 9.32 -17.51 -5.05
CA MET A 19 8.56 -18.70 -4.68
C MET A 19 7.07 -18.39 -4.50
N GLN A 20 6.35 -18.72 -5.58
CA GLN A 20 4.94 -19.08 -5.60
C GLN A 20 4.58 -19.97 -4.41
N ARG A 21 3.59 -19.58 -3.59
CA ARG A 21 2.96 -20.49 -2.64
C ARG A 21 2.08 -21.47 -3.42
N LEU A 22 2.63 -22.67 -3.58
CA LEU A 22 2.02 -23.82 -4.22
C LEU A 22 0.81 -24.31 -3.42
N ARG A 23 -0.33 -24.40 -4.11
CA ARG A 23 -1.49 -25.22 -3.75
C ARG A 23 -1.05 -26.67 -3.52
N ARG A 24 -1.52 -27.30 -2.44
CA ARG A 24 -1.48 -28.76 -2.29
C ARG A 24 -2.82 -29.29 -1.75
N SER A 25 -3.68 -29.63 -2.71
CA SER A 25 -4.69 -30.67 -2.54
C SER A 25 -3.97 -32.02 -2.45
N ALA A 26 -4.35 -32.86 -1.49
CA ALA A 26 -4.01 -34.27 -1.49
C ALA A 26 -5.20 -35.08 -0.96
N LEU A 27 -5.94 -35.69 -1.89
CA LEU A 27 -6.68 -36.92 -1.65
C LEU A 27 -5.67 -38.06 -1.46
N ALA A 28 -5.86 -38.88 -0.44
CA ALA A 28 -5.35 -40.24 -0.41
C ALA A 28 -6.40 -41.17 0.23
N VAL A 29 -6.98 -42.00 -0.62
CA VAL A 29 -7.86 -43.13 -0.31
C VAL A 29 -6.98 -44.33 0.06
N LEU A 30 -7.33 -45.07 1.11
CA LEU A 30 -6.98 -46.50 1.19
C LEU A 30 -8.09 -47.30 1.89
N LEU A 31 -8.57 -48.31 1.16
CA LEU A 31 -9.53 -49.34 1.56
C LEU A 31 -8.88 -50.41 2.44
N LEU A 32 -9.63 -51.00 3.40
CA LEU A 32 -9.92 -52.45 3.40
C LEU A 32 -11.03 -52.86 4.39
N THR A 33 -11.68 -53.95 4.01
CA THR A 33 -12.94 -54.58 4.42
C THR A 33 -12.94 -55.31 5.77
N GLY A 34 -14.11 -55.35 6.42
CA GLY A 34 -14.47 -56.33 7.45
C GLY A 34 -15.99 -56.51 7.56
N VAL A 35 -16.50 -57.69 7.20
CA VAL A 35 -17.92 -58.11 7.32
C VAL A 35 -18.12 -58.82 8.65
N VAL A 36 -19.08 -58.39 9.47
CA VAL A 36 -19.75 -59.22 10.48
C VAL A 36 -21.22 -58.82 10.57
N ALA A 37 -22.12 -59.78 10.33
CA ALA A 37 -23.55 -59.65 10.54
C ALA A 37 -23.91 -59.95 12.01
N SER A 38 -24.72 -59.11 12.65
CA SER A 38 -25.45 -59.45 13.88
C SER A 38 -26.68 -58.56 14.00
N ALA A 39 -27.86 -59.17 13.95
CA ALA A 39 -29.13 -58.56 14.28
C ALA A 39 -29.31 -58.46 15.80
N GLY A 40 -29.76 -57.32 16.31
CA GLY A 40 -30.07 -57.12 17.73
C GLY A 40 -30.75 -55.77 17.98
N MET A 41 -31.96 -55.83 18.52
CA MET A 41 -32.90 -54.73 18.75
C MET A 41 -32.46 -53.72 19.83
N LEU A 42 -32.92 -52.47 19.63
CA LEU A 42 -33.36 -51.48 20.63
C LEU A 42 -32.40 -51.07 21.77
N ALA A 43 -31.83 -49.86 21.68
CA ALA A 43 -31.81 -48.92 22.80
C ALA A 43 -31.49 -47.49 22.33
N SER A 44 -32.42 -46.59 22.62
CA SER A 44 -32.40 -45.14 22.45
C SER A 44 -31.14 -44.47 23.01
N SER A 45 -30.39 -43.74 22.19
CA SER A 45 -29.31 -42.85 22.67
C SER A 45 -29.08 -41.61 21.78
N THR A 46 -30.12 -41.11 21.12
CA THR A 46 -30.04 -39.89 20.28
C THR A 46 -30.62 -38.64 20.94
N ALA A 47 -31.09 -38.73 22.19
CA ALA A 47 -31.89 -37.66 22.81
C ALA A 47 -31.08 -36.50 23.42
N TRP A 48 -29.76 -36.64 23.63
CA TRP A 48 -28.95 -35.58 24.27
C TRP A 48 -28.15 -34.70 23.31
N ALA A 49 -27.94 -35.13 22.05
CA ALA A 49 -27.25 -34.30 21.06
C ALA A 49 -28.16 -33.25 20.40
N GLN A 50 -29.48 -33.47 20.38
CA GLN A 50 -30.43 -32.52 19.79
C GLN A 50 -30.70 -31.30 20.68
N SER A 51 -30.44 -31.38 21.99
CA SER A 51 -30.77 -30.29 22.92
C SER A 51 -29.79 -29.12 22.87
N ASP A 52 -28.55 -29.37 22.44
CA ASP A 52 -27.51 -28.33 22.35
C ASP A 52 -27.62 -27.56 21.03
N ALA A 53 -27.76 -28.28 19.91
CA ALA A 53 -27.91 -27.68 18.58
C ALA A 53 -29.17 -26.81 18.45
N VAL A 54 -30.28 -27.16 19.11
CA VAL A 54 -31.51 -26.35 19.10
C VAL A 54 -31.38 -25.12 20.01
N LYS A 55 -30.59 -25.20 21.09
CA LYS A 55 -30.30 -24.04 21.95
C LYS A 55 -29.35 -23.05 21.28
N GLU A 56 -28.38 -23.55 20.54
CA GLU A 56 -27.44 -22.75 19.75
C GLU A 56 -28.14 -22.04 18.58
N LEU A 57 -29.10 -22.72 17.91
CA LEU A 57 -29.92 -22.11 16.86
C LEU A 57 -30.96 -21.09 17.38
N ALA A 58 -31.30 -21.14 18.67
CA ALA A 58 -32.21 -20.22 19.33
C ALA A 58 -31.50 -19.09 20.11
N ALA A 59 -30.16 -19.08 20.11
CA ALA A 59 -29.41 -17.99 20.71
C ALA A 59 -29.61 -16.71 19.88
N PRO A 60 -29.96 -15.56 20.51
CA PRO A 60 -29.93 -14.28 19.83
C PRO A 60 -28.54 -14.06 19.23
N PRO A 61 -28.44 -13.47 18.03
CA PRO A 61 -27.14 -13.17 17.45
C PRO A 61 -26.33 -12.32 18.45
N PRO A 62 -25.01 -12.54 18.56
CA PRO A 62 -24.16 -11.75 19.43
C PRO A 62 -24.36 -10.26 19.12
N ILE A 63 -24.69 -9.47 20.15
CA ILE A 63 -24.81 -8.02 20.01
C ILE A 63 -23.40 -7.46 19.89
N GLN A 64 -23.02 -6.99 18.70
CA GLN A 64 -21.80 -6.21 18.50
C GLN A 64 -22.06 -4.77 18.98
N LEU A 65 -21.36 -4.36 20.03
CA LEU A 65 -21.48 -3.02 20.57
C LEU A 65 -20.52 -2.08 19.82
N PRO A 66 -20.95 -0.87 19.40
CA PRO A 66 -20.07 0.08 18.75
C PRO A 66 -18.86 0.43 19.64
N LEU A 67 -17.69 0.51 19.01
CA LEU A 67 -16.46 0.92 19.68
C LEU A 67 -16.52 2.40 20.08
N LYS A 68 -15.78 2.73 21.15
CA LYS A 68 -15.59 4.10 21.62
C LYS A 68 -14.19 4.58 21.24
N PRO A 69 -14.01 5.88 20.97
CA PRO A 69 -12.67 6.44 20.77
C PRO A 69 -11.73 6.15 21.93
N SER A 70 -10.50 5.74 21.64
CA SER A 70 -9.48 5.50 22.64
C SER A 70 -8.61 6.74 22.89
N ALA A 71 -8.36 7.04 24.16
CA ALA A 71 -7.41 8.08 24.55
C ALA A 71 -5.97 7.73 24.13
N GLU A 72 -5.65 6.44 23.99
CA GLU A 72 -4.34 5.99 23.53
C GLU A 72 -4.04 6.49 22.12
N PHE A 73 -5.00 6.41 21.21
CA PHE A 73 -4.82 6.79 19.81
C PHE A 73 -4.96 8.29 19.58
N ALA A 74 -5.49 9.04 20.55
CA ALA A 74 -5.65 10.49 20.45
C ALA A 74 -4.32 11.25 20.30
N LYS A 75 -3.19 10.64 20.70
CA LYS A 75 -1.85 11.21 20.55
C LYS A 75 -1.27 11.04 19.13
N PHE A 76 -1.86 10.19 18.29
CA PHE A 76 -1.32 9.88 16.98
C PHE A 76 -1.63 10.96 15.93
N PRO A 77 -0.78 11.07 14.89
CA PRO A 77 -1.05 11.91 13.74
C PRO A 77 -2.45 11.64 13.16
N ARG A 78 -3.13 12.71 12.76
CA ARG A 78 -4.44 12.63 12.12
C ARG A 78 -4.28 12.67 10.62
N LEU A 79 -4.90 11.72 9.95
CA LEU A 79 -5.05 11.66 8.50
C LEU A 79 -6.53 11.79 8.18
N VAL A 80 -6.90 12.69 7.27
CA VAL A 80 -8.30 12.97 6.94
C VAL A 80 -8.50 12.91 5.45
N GLY A 81 -9.61 12.29 5.04
CA GLY A 81 -10.02 12.24 3.67
C GLY A 81 -11.15 11.26 3.46
N MET A 82 -11.28 10.75 2.24
CA MET A 82 -12.40 9.89 1.87
C MET A 82 -12.00 8.42 1.93
N LEU A 83 -12.90 7.59 2.46
CA LEU A 83 -12.96 6.14 2.29
C LEU A 83 -14.23 5.83 1.49
N GLY A 84 -14.05 5.48 0.21
CA GLY A 84 -15.14 5.44 -0.76
C GLY A 84 -15.89 6.78 -0.79
N LYS A 85 -17.13 6.78 -0.30
CA LYS A 85 -18.01 7.96 -0.29
C LYS A 85 -18.11 8.65 1.07
N ARG A 86 -17.45 8.12 2.10
CA ARG A 86 -17.55 8.62 3.48
C ARG A 86 -16.24 9.25 3.91
N GLN A 87 -16.32 10.42 4.54
CA GLN A 87 -15.13 11.06 5.08
C GLN A 87 -14.78 10.45 6.44
N ILE A 88 -13.51 10.15 6.64
CA ILE A 88 -12.97 9.59 7.89
C ILE A 88 -11.85 10.46 8.47
N VAL A 89 -11.63 10.29 9.77
CA VAL A 89 -10.42 10.72 10.46
C VAL A 89 -9.70 9.47 10.95
N LEU A 90 -8.56 9.15 10.35
CA LEU A 90 -7.65 8.09 10.77
C LEU A 90 -6.63 8.65 11.76
N ARG A 91 -6.38 7.94 12.85
CA ARG A 91 -5.29 8.16 13.80
C ARG A 91 -4.42 6.92 13.80
N LEU A 92 -3.23 7.00 13.22
CA LEU A 92 -2.35 5.85 13.02
C LEU A 92 -0.95 6.18 13.56
N GLY A 93 -0.40 5.27 14.36
CA GLY A 93 0.92 5.43 14.95
C GLY A 93 1.69 4.11 15.03
N PRO A 94 2.99 4.15 15.37
CA PRO A 94 3.80 2.96 15.52
C PRO A 94 3.35 2.15 16.73
N LYS A 95 3.43 0.82 16.61
CA LYS A 95 3.23 -0.11 17.72
C LYS A 95 4.50 -0.13 18.59
N SER A 96 4.36 -0.25 19.90
CA SER A 96 5.50 -0.15 20.84
C SER A 96 6.41 -1.38 20.84
N ASP A 97 5.87 -2.55 20.55
CA ASP A 97 6.52 -3.86 20.61
C ASP A 97 6.99 -4.37 19.24
N ASP A 98 6.64 -3.67 18.16
CA ASP A 98 6.96 -4.06 16.79
C ASP A 98 7.38 -2.83 15.97
N PRO A 99 8.65 -2.75 15.51
CA PRO A 99 9.15 -1.62 14.74
C PRO A 99 8.48 -1.41 13.36
N SER A 100 7.97 -2.47 12.71
CA SER A 100 7.18 -2.32 11.47
C SER A 100 5.70 -2.14 11.76
N GLY A 101 5.25 -2.56 12.94
CA GLY A 101 3.87 -2.52 13.35
C GLY A 101 3.30 -1.10 13.44
N VAL A 102 2.10 -0.93 12.93
CA VAL A 102 1.26 0.26 13.09
C VAL A 102 -0.09 -0.12 13.68
N HIS A 103 -0.67 0.79 14.44
CA HIS A 103 -2.01 0.61 15.02
C HIS A 103 -2.72 1.93 15.26
N GLY A 104 -4.04 1.85 15.41
CA GLY A 104 -4.84 3.03 15.65
C GLY A 104 -6.34 2.79 15.53
N GLU A 105 -7.04 3.88 15.20
CA GLU A 105 -8.46 3.89 14.93
C GLU A 105 -8.78 4.86 13.80
N TYR A 106 -9.86 4.62 13.06
CA TYR A 106 -10.50 5.66 12.27
C TYR A 106 -11.93 5.91 12.74
N GLN A 107 -12.40 7.13 12.52
CA GLN A 107 -13.76 7.54 12.86
C GLN A 107 -14.46 8.08 11.62
N PHE A 108 -15.67 7.61 11.37
CA PHE A 108 -16.52 8.22 10.35
C PHE A 108 -17.03 9.57 10.83
N THR A 109 -16.88 10.60 9.99
CA THR A 109 -17.22 11.98 10.36
C THR A 109 -18.73 12.25 10.41
N ASP A 110 -19.54 11.41 9.76
CA ASP A 110 -20.99 11.52 9.69
C ASP A 110 -21.69 10.87 10.90
N THR A 111 -21.21 9.70 11.34
CA THR A 111 -21.82 8.92 12.42
C THR A 111 -21.02 8.92 13.72
N GLY A 112 -19.73 9.25 13.67
CA GLY A 112 -18.82 9.08 14.81
C GLY A 112 -18.47 7.62 15.12
N GLU A 113 -18.88 6.68 14.26
CA GLU A 113 -18.55 5.26 14.37
C GLU A 113 -17.03 5.07 14.34
N VAL A 114 -16.51 4.29 15.29
CA VAL A 114 -15.08 4.03 15.48
C VAL A 114 -14.75 2.62 15.03
N ILE A 115 -13.65 2.49 14.30
CA ILE A 115 -13.15 1.24 13.78
C ILE A 115 -11.65 1.13 14.13
N LEU A 116 -11.22 0.00 14.66
CA LEU A 116 -9.82 -0.28 14.94
C LEU A 116 -9.09 -0.69 13.68
N ILE A 117 -7.80 -0.34 13.61
CA ILE A 117 -6.94 -0.68 12.49
C ILE A 117 -5.54 -1.04 12.99
N ALA A 118 -4.96 -2.12 12.49
CA ALA A 118 -3.63 -2.57 12.88
C ALA A 118 -2.96 -3.40 11.77
N GLY A 119 -1.65 -3.37 11.69
CA GLY A 119 -0.88 -4.14 10.71
C GLY A 119 0.54 -3.61 10.60
N ASP A 120 1.07 -3.56 9.39
CA ASP A 120 2.46 -3.23 9.12
C ASP A 120 2.63 -2.02 8.19
N ARG A 121 3.74 -1.33 8.39
CA ARG A 121 4.30 -0.37 7.46
C ARG A 121 5.71 -0.78 7.08
N ASP A 122 5.90 -1.15 5.81
CA ASP A 122 7.22 -1.41 5.23
C ASP A 122 7.56 -0.31 4.22
N GLY A 123 8.48 0.57 4.60
CA GLY A 123 8.86 1.74 3.80
C GLY A 123 7.67 2.68 3.53
N ASP A 124 7.27 2.74 2.26
CA ASP A 124 6.12 3.51 1.80
C ASP A 124 4.82 2.69 1.75
N THR A 125 4.86 1.38 1.97
CA THR A 125 3.70 0.50 1.84
C THR A 125 2.98 0.34 3.18
N LEU A 126 1.65 0.38 3.15
CA LEU A 126 0.76 0.14 4.28
C LEU A 126 -0.05 -1.12 4.00
N GLU A 127 -0.04 -2.07 4.95
CA GLU A 127 -0.89 -3.25 4.94
C GLU A 127 -1.50 -3.39 6.34
N VAL A 128 -2.81 -3.17 6.45
CA VAL A 128 -3.50 -3.18 7.75
C VAL A 128 -4.86 -3.84 7.69
N GLU A 129 -5.27 -4.41 8.80
CA GLU A 129 -6.55 -5.08 9.01
C GLU A 129 -7.48 -4.16 9.81
N GLU A 130 -8.77 -4.29 9.54
CA GLU A 130 -9.85 -3.50 10.12
C GLU A 130 -10.68 -4.35 11.10
N SER A 131 -11.09 -3.78 12.23
CA SER A 131 -12.04 -4.43 13.15
C SER A 131 -13.04 -3.44 13.73
N ASN A 132 -14.33 -3.80 13.68
CA ASN A 132 -15.42 -3.01 14.24
C ASN A 132 -15.77 -3.38 15.70
N ASP A 133 -15.15 -4.43 16.26
CA ASP A 133 -15.40 -4.90 17.63
C ASP A 133 -14.13 -5.24 18.42
N GLY A 134 -12.96 -5.15 17.77
CA GLY A 134 -11.64 -5.46 18.33
C GLY A 134 -11.31 -6.95 18.42
N THR A 135 -12.16 -7.81 17.86
CA THR A 135 -11.99 -9.28 17.91
C THR A 135 -12.12 -9.95 16.55
N HIS A 136 -12.88 -9.36 15.62
CA HIS A 136 -13.07 -9.89 14.27
C HIS A 136 -12.51 -8.93 13.23
N ILE A 137 -11.82 -9.48 12.23
CA ILE A 137 -11.38 -8.72 11.07
C ILE A 137 -12.57 -8.54 10.13
N THR A 138 -12.85 -7.30 9.74
CA THR A 138 -13.98 -6.92 8.87
C THR A 138 -13.54 -6.39 7.50
N GLY A 139 -12.25 -6.13 7.32
CA GLY A 139 -11.69 -5.66 6.07
C GLY A 139 -10.18 -5.58 6.08
N ASN A 140 -9.61 -5.47 4.89
CA ASN A 140 -8.18 -5.39 4.64
C ASN A 140 -7.89 -4.08 3.92
N TRP A 141 -6.79 -3.42 4.24
CA TRP A 141 -6.36 -2.18 3.60
C TRP A 141 -4.97 -2.37 3.02
N VAL A 142 -4.78 -1.93 1.78
CA VAL A 142 -3.47 -1.83 1.14
C VAL A 142 -3.32 -0.42 0.60
N GLY A 143 -2.21 0.24 0.92
CA GLY A 143 -1.97 1.60 0.45
C GLY A 143 -0.50 2.00 0.41
N LYS A 144 -0.27 3.23 -0.02
CA LYS A 144 1.06 3.84 -0.06
C LYS A 144 1.09 5.21 0.58
N PHE A 145 2.08 5.43 1.41
CA PHE A 145 2.45 6.74 1.92
C PHE A 145 3.21 7.53 0.87
N ALA A 146 2.79 8.76 0.64
CA ALA A 146 3.57 9.73 -0.13
C ALA A 146 4.58 10.46 0.78
N ALA A 147 5.51 11.18 0.16
CA ALA A 147 6.56 11.92 0.88
C ALA A 147 6.03 13.05 1.78
N ASP A 148 4.83 13.57 1.48
CA ASP A 148 4.14 14.58 2.29
C ASP A 148 3.36 13.98 3.47
N GLY A 149 3.37 12.65 3.61
CA GLY A 149 2.66 11.91 4.65
C GLY A 149 1.22 11.57 4.32
N SER A 150 0.70 11.90 3.13
CA SER A 150 -0.59 11.38 2.68
C SER A 150 -0.53 9.87 2.49
N VAL A 151 -1.67 9.19 2.61
CA VAL A 151 -1.78 7.77 2.32
C VAL A 151 -3.00 7.49 1.45
N ALA A 152 -2.81 6.73 0.39
CA ALA A 152 -3.87 6.39 -0.55
C ALA A 152 -3.79 4.91 -0.96
N GLY A 153 -4.92 4.31 -1.28
CA GLY A 153 -5.01 2.88 -1.58
C GLY A 153 -6.45 2.39 -1.63
N ASP A 154 -6.63 1.10 -1.34
CA ASP A 154 -7.94 0.44 -1.31
C ASP A 154 -8.18 -0.28 0.02
N ARG A 155 -9.43 -0.22 0.48
CA ARG A 155 -9.98 -1.06 1.54
C ARG A 155 -10.88 -2.11 0.91
N MET A 156 -10.71 -3.37 1.23
CA MET A 156 -11.51 -4.50 0.74
C MET A 156 -12.18 -5.22 1.92
N ASN A 157 -13.19 -6.04 1.61
CA ASN A 157 -13.65 -7.07 2.53
C ASN A 157 -12.56 -8.14 2.73
N VAL A 158 -12.74 -9.01 3.74
CA VAL A 158 -11.77 -10.08 4.09
C VAL A 158 -11.53 -11.08 2.94
N ASP A 159 -12.51 -11.25 2.05
CA ASP A 159 -12.43 -12.08 0.85
C ASP A 159 -11.94 -11.32 -0.40
N ASP A 160 -11.31 -10.15 -0.19
CA ASP A 160 -10.80 -9.22 -1.20
C ASP A 160 -11.88 -8.62 -2.14
N SER A 161 -13.16 -8.75 -1.78
CA SER A 161 -14.27 -8.13 -2.51
C SER A 161 -14.53 -6.67 -2.11
N ASP A 162 -15.35 -5.98 -2.90
CA ASP A 162 -15.75 -4.57 -2.70
C ASP A 162 -14.59 -3.61 -2.37
N PRO A 163 -13.63 -3.43 -3.29
CA PRO A 163 -12.58 -2.44 -3.11
C PRO A 163 -13.16 -1.03 -3.03
N GLN A 164 -12.77 -0.33 -1.98
CA GLN A 164 -13.13 1.05 -1.69
C GLN A 164 -11.85 1.88 -1.64
N ALA A 165 -11.67 2.73 -2.65
CA ALA A 165 -10.54 3.64 -2.70
C ALA A 165 -10.55 4.60 -1.51
N PHE A 166 -9.37 4.92 -0.99
CA PHE A 166 -9.16 5.97 0.00
C PHE A 166 -8.02 6.90 -0.38
N ASP A 167 -8.11 8.16 0.05
CA ASP A 167 -7.05 9.17 -0.02
C ASP A 167 -7.15 10.00 1.26
N LEU A 168 -6.13 9.93 2.11
CA LEU A 168 -6.09 10.57 3.42
C LEU A 168 -4.86 11.46 3.52
N ARG A 169 -5.05 12.71 3.96
CA ARG A 169 -3.98 13.70 4.06
C ARG A 169 -3.71 14.09 5.53
N PRO A 170 -2.47 14.42 5.91
CA PRO A 170 -2.17 14.89 7.25
C PRO A 170 -3.02 16.11 7.61
N LEU A 171 -3.56 16.08 8.83
CA LEU A 171 -4.30 17.18 9.42
C LEU A 171 -3.54 17.65 10.67
N ALA A 172 -3.22 18.94 10.70
CA ALA A 172 -2.45 19.52 11.80
C ALA A 172 -3.19 19.36 13.14
N ALA A 173 -2.44 19.20 14.22
CA ALA A 173 -2.99 19.10 15.56
C ALA A 173 -3.85 20.35 15.88
N GLY A 174 -5.04 20.13 16.44
CA GLY A 174 -6.00 21.21 16.74
C GLY A 174 -6.74 21.78 15.53
N GLN A 175 -6.38 21.43 14.30
CA GLN A 175 -7.12 21.87 13.12
C GLN A 175 -8.49 21.15 13.05
N PRO A 176 -9.59 21.88 12.76
CA PRO A 176 -10.88 21.26 12.51
C PRO A 176 -10.85 20.38 11.26
N VAL A 177 -11.68 19.34 11.24
CA VAL A 177 -11.87 18.49 10.06
C VAL A 177 -12.51 19.35 8.95
N PRO A 178 -11.90 19.46 7.76
CA PRO A 178 -12.52 20.17 6.65
C PRO A 178 -13.81 19.45 6.22
N PRO A 179 -14.82 20.17 5.70
CA PRO A 179 -16.04 19.55 5.22
C PRO A 179 -15.75 18.49 4.13
N PRO A 180 -16.63 17.48 3.96
CA PRO A 180 -16.48 16.47 2.91
C PRO A 180 -16.64 17.11 1.52
N THR A 181 -15.55 17.64 0.96
CA THR A 181 -15.46 17.98 -0.45
C THR A 181 -14.82 16.81 -1.17
N ALA A 182 -15.48 16.30 -2.21
CA ALA A 182 -14.91 15.28 -3.09
C ALA A 182 -13.51 15.73 -3.56
N ALA A 183 -12.49 14.95 -3.20
CA ALA A 183 -11.10 15.05 -3.65
C ALA A 183 -10.67 16.46 -4.06
N GLN A 184 -10.16 17.25 -3.11
CA GLN A 184 -9.42 18.44 -3.50
C GLN A 184 -8.26 17.96 -4.39
N PRO A 185 -8.14 18.43 -5.65
CA PRO A 185 -7.07 18.02 -6.54
C PRO A 185 -5.71 18.14 -5.83
N PRO A 186 -4.72 17.31 -6.16
CA PRO A 186 -3.37 17.51 -5.65
C PRO A 186 -3.01 18.99 -5.89
N ALA A 187 -2.53 19.66 -4.84
CA ALA A 187 -2.05 21.02 -4.99
C ALA A 187 -1.04 21.06 -6.15
N PRO A 188 -1.11 22.02 -7.07
CA PRO A 188 -0.11 22.14 -8.11
C PRO A 188 1.26 22.29 -7.44
N ALA A 189 2.16 21.37 -7.74
CA ALA A 189 3.59 21.59 -7.58
C ALA A 189 3.94 22.87 -8.37
N ASP A 190 4.78 23.71 -7.77
CA ASP A 190 5.28 24.99 -8.30
C ASP A 190 4.33 26.20 -8.26
N ALA A 191 4.25 26.83 -7.09
CA ALA A 191 4.21 28.28 -7.00
C ALA A 191 5.59 28.80 -6.55
N ALA A 192 6.53 28.85 -7.49
CA ALA A 192 7.74 29.66 -7.34
C ALA A 192 7.34 31.15 -7.32
N PRO A 193 7.87 31.97 -6.41
CA PRO A 193 7.58 33.40 -6.38
C PRO A 193 8.36 34.15 -7.49
N ASP A 194 7.62 35.01 -8.16
CA ASP A 194 8.01 36.24 -8.84
C ASP A 194 8.96 36.17 -10.05
N ALA A 195 8.31 36.22 -11.21
CA ALA A 195 8.84 36.78 -12.43
C ALA A 195 9.27 38.24 -12.22
N GLN A 196 10.58 38.50 -12.17
CA GLN A 196 11.11 39.83 -12.40
C GLN A 196 10.96 40.18 -13.88
N THR A 197 10.07 41.15 -14.11
CA THR A 197 9.96 41.96 -15.30
C THR A 197 11.32 42.57 -15.68
N GLN A 198 11.89 42.17 -16.82
CA GLN A 198 12.82 43.03 -17.56
C GLN A 198 12.32 43.17 -18.99
N ALA A 199 11.85 44.38 -19.29
CA ALA A 199 11.42 44.83 -20.60
C ALA A 199 12.62 44.91 -21.55
N GLN A 200 12.55 44.16 -22.66
CA GLN A 200 13.37 44.39 -23.85
C GLN A 200 12.76 45.53 -24.67
N PRO A 201 13.53 46.53 -25.12
CA PRO A 201 13.15 47.37 -26.24
C PRO A 201 13.62 46.74 -27.57
N ALA A 202 12.74 46.83 -28.56
CA ALA A 202 12.91 46.33 -29.91
C ALA A 202 13.74 47.28 -30.80
N GLY A 203 14.41 46.68 -31.78
CA GLY A 203 14.52 47.22 -33.14
C GLY A 203 15.84 47.89 -33.55
N ALA A 204 16.58 47.23 -34.46
CA ALA A 204 16.97 47.78 -35.77
C ALA A 204 17.89 46.80 -36.53
N ALA A 205 17.44 46.38 -37.71
CA ALA A 205 18.25 46.00 -38.88
C ALA A 205 17.93 47.05 -39.98
N PRO A 206 18.69 47.23 -41.11
CA PRO A 206 19.48 46.20 -41.81
C PRO A 206 20.75 46.64 -42.61
N ALA A 207 21.39 45.63 -43.23
CA ALA A 207 22.00 45.60 -44.58
C ALA A 207 23.53 45.90 -44.78
N PRO A 208 24.14 45.53 -45.94
CA PRO A 208 25.22 44.53 -46.04
C PRO A 208 26.52 45.06 -46.70
N THR A 209 27.58 44.24 -46.89
CA THR A 209 28.38 44.06 -48.15
C THR A 209 29.59 43.13 -47.91
N ALA A 210 29.92 42.36 -48.94
CA ALA A 210 30.84 41.24 -49.11
C ALA A 210 32.36 41.51 -48.90
N ALA A 211 33.14 40.46 -48.60
CA ALA A 211 33.99 39.73 -49.57
C ALA A 211 35.01 38.77 -48.90
N THR A 212 35.09 37.55 -49.45
CA THR A 212 36.08 36.45 -49.23
C THR A 212 37.42 36.73 -49.95
N PRO A 213 38.54 36.01 -49.69
CA PRO A 213 38.82 34.62 -50.16
C PRO A 213 39.55 33.74 -49.10
N ALA A 214 39.24 32.44 -48.89
CA ALA A 214 39.42 31.21 -49.68
C ALA A 214 40.85 30.60 -49.67
N THR A 215 40.97 29.38 -49.10
CA THR A 215 41.78 28.21 -49.57
C THR A 215 41.28 26.97 -48.83
N LYS A 216 40.43 26.12 -49.45
CA LYS A 216 40.75 24.82 -50.13
C LYS A 216 41.55 23.81 -49.29
N SER A 217 40.91 22.68 -48.93
CA SER A 217 41.12 21.35 -49.53
C SER A 217 40.20 20.28 -48.89
N ALA A 218 39.68 19.38 -49.72
CA ALA A 218 38.77 18.25 -49.41
C ALA A 218 39.53 16.91 -49.54
N PRO A 219 38.89 15.73 -49.75
CA PRO A 219 37.81 15.02 -49.03
C PRO A 219 38.19 13.55 -48.68
N SER A 220 37.36 12.82 -47.91
CA SER A 220 36.79 11.49 -48.26
C SER A 220 36.33 10.64 -47.07
N ALA A 221 35.28 9.84 -47.34
CA ALA A 221 34.86 8.58 -46.72
C ALA A 221 34.28 8.67 -45.29
N ALA A 222 33.34 7.82 -44.84
CA ALA A 222 32.42 6.83 -45.40
C ALA A 222 31.55 6.37 -44.21
N HIS A 223 30.41 5.74 -44.50
CA HIS A 223 29.47 5.13 -43.56
C HIS A 223 30.09 4.23 -42.46
N ALA A 224 29.50 4.23 -41.26
CA ALA A 224 29.21 3.00 -40.49
C ALA A 224 28.31 3.29 -39.27
N VAL A 225 27.11 2.72 -39.28
CA VAL A 225 26.32 2.38 -38.10
C VAL A 225 26.73 0.97 -37.69
N ASN A 226 27.26 0.81 -36.48
CA ASN A 226 27.59 -0.48 -35.86
C ASN A 226 27.30 -0.30 -34.36
N GLY A 227 26.41 -1.04 -33.72
CA GLY A 227 26.28 -2.48 -33.78
C GLY A 227 26.83 -3.04 -32.47
N VAL A 228 25.91 -3.53 -31.65
CA VAL A 228 26.07 -4.25 -30.38
C VAL A 228 27.19 -5.31 -30.40
N ASN A 229 28.04 -5.30 -29.36
CA ASN A 229 28.43 -6.45 -28.51
C ASN A 229 29.72 -6.14 -27.73
N ASN A 230 29.78 -6.48 -26.44
CA ASN A 230 30.57 -7.65 -26.03
C ASN A 230 30.31 -8.02 -24.55
N LEU A 231 29.78 -9.23 -24.35
CA LEU A 231 29.83 -9.99 -23.11
C LEU A 231 31.30 -10.32 -22.81
N THR A 232 31.74 -10.11 -21.57
CA THR A 232 33.04 -10.65 -21.12
C THR A 232 32.75 -11.73 -20.09
N THR A 233 32.99 -12.98 -20.47
CA THR A 233 33.13 -14.12 -19.56
C THR A 233 34.52 -14.01 -18.94
N GLY A 234 34.59 -13.91 -17.62
CA GLY A 234 35.85 -13.91 -16.86
C GLY A 234 35.80 -15.05 -15.84
N GLU A 235 36.85 -15.87 -15.91
CA GLU A 235 37.21 -17.07 -15.13
C GLU A 235 36.95 -17.08 -13.61
#